data_AF-A0A9X2L9R3-F1
#
_entry.id   AF-A0A9X2L9R3-F1
#
_cell.length_a   1.000
_cell.length_b   1.000
_cell.length_c   1.000
_cell.angle_alpha   90.00
_cell.angle_beta   90.00
_cell.angle_gamma   90.00
#
_symmetry.space_group_name_H-M   'P 1'
#
loop_
_entity.id
_entity.type
_entity.pdbx_description
1 polymer ?
#
loop_
_entity_poly.entity_id
_entity_poly.type
_entity_poly.pdbx_seq_one_letter_code
_entity_poly.pdbx_strand_id
1 'polypeptide(L)'
;MRNPDKIHRAFKTRADEAARICGELEQRRADALKRQVDTLRGIETGYEDGLQDPAAARAAAGYARASLMAADRLRQEAERIAQAEVLARRQLEDCFADQKRFEAYEAQCQRKQKALDRRREETRALEEVLQLQGKTLGEAK
;
A
#
# COMPACT_ATOMS: atom_id res chain seq x y z
N MET A 1 -14.01 -8.91 -22.86
CA MET A 1 -14.06 -8.63 -21.40
C MET A 1 -12.73 -9.06 -20.78
N ARG A 2 -12.05 -8.19 -20.02
CA ARG A 2 -10.80 -8.57 -19.33
C ARG A 2 -11.13 -9.52 -18.18
N ASN A 3 -10.32 -10.56 -18.00
CA ASN A 3 -10.55 -11.61 -17.01
C ASN A 3 -10.47 -11.04 -15.57
N PRO A 4 -11.55 -11.09 -14.76
CA PRO A 4 -11.59 -10.54 -13.40
C PRO A 4 -10.49 -11.11 -12.49
N ASP A 5 -10.07 -12.36 -12.69
CA ASP A 5 -8.96 -12.98 -11.94
C ASP A 5 -7.62 -12.27 -12.18
N LYS A 6 -7.40 -11.77 -13.41
CA LYS A 6 -6.19 -11.01 -13.74
C LYS A 6 -6.20 -9.64 -13.09
N ILE A 7 -7.38 -9.04 -12.93
CA ILE A 7 -7.56 -7.73 -12.29
C ILE A 7 -7.33 -7.88 -10.78
N HIS A 8 -7.95 -8.87 -10.15
CA HIS A 8 -7.75 -9.16 -8.73
C HIS A 8 -6.27 -9.46 -8.38
N ARG A 9 -5.60 -10.28 -9.19
CA ARG A 9 -4.15 -10.53 -9.01
C ARG A 9 -3.32 -9.26 -9.12
N ALA A 10 -3.60 -8.41 -10.11
CA ALA A 10 -2.86 -7.16 -10.30
C ALA A 10 -3.04 -6.21 -9.10
N PHE A 11 -4.24 -6.13 -8.52
CA PHE A 11 -4.48 -5.35 -7.30
C PHE A 11 -3.74 -5.90 -6.09
N LYS A 12 -3.81 -7.22 -5.87
CA LYS A 12 -3.09 -7.87 -4.77
C LYS A 12 -1.58 -7.64 -4.87
N THR A 13 -1.00 -7.81 -6.06
CA THR A 13 0.43 -7.56 -6.28
C THR A 13 0.83 -6.12 -5.95
N ARG A 14 -0.01 -5.12 -6.32
CA ARG A 14 0.25 -3.71 -5.98
C ARG A 14 0.14 -3.42 -4.48
N ALA A 15 -0.82 -4.04 -3.79
CA ALA A 15 -0.97 -3.88 -2.35
C ALA A 15 0.21 -4.50 -1.58
N ASP A 16 0.66 -5.70 -1.98
CA ASP A 16 1.82 -6.37 -1.41
C ASP A 16 3.11 -5.57 -1.66
N GLU A 17 3.26 -4.99 -2.85
CA GLU A 17 4.40 -4.14 -3.20
C GLU A 17 4.42 -2.83 -2.40
N ALA A 18 3.26 -2.20 -2.20
CA ALA A 18 3.14 -0.99 -1.38
C ALA A 18 3.42 -1.27 0.10
N ALA A 19 2.93 -2.39 0.65
CA ALA A 19 3.24 -2.81 2.01
C ALA A 19 4.75 -3.06 2.21
N ARG A 20 5.40 -3.70 1.23
CA ARG A 20 6.86 -3.88 1.24
C ARG A 20 7.61 -2.55 1.24
N ILE A 21 7.21 -1.61 0.38
CA ILE A 21 7.84 -0.28 0.30
C ILE A 21 7.69 0.47 1.64
N CYS A 22 6.52 0.41 2.28
CA CYS A 22 6.33 1.01 3.61
C CYS A 22 7.30 0.42 4.64
N GLY A 23 7.41 -0.92 4.71
CA GLY A 23 8.36 -1.56 5.63
C GLY A 23 9.83 -1.19 5.36
N GLU A 24 10.22 -1.07 4.10
CA GLU A 24 11.57 -0.63 3.72
C GLU A 24 11.85 0.83 4.12
N LEU A 25 10.85 1.71 4.02
CA LEU A 25 10.97 3.11 4.43
C LEU A 25 11.09 3.24 5.95
N GLU A 26 10.29 2.50 6.72
CA GLU A 26 10.37 2.46 8.18
C GLU A 26 11.75 1.97 8.65
N GLN A 27 12.28 0.92 8.01
CA GLN A 27 13.61 0.40 8.32
C GLN A 27 14.71 1.43 8.02
N ARG A 28 14.66 2.09 6.85
CA ARG A 28 15.63 3.14 6.50
C ARG A 28 15.59 4.31 7.48
N ARG A 29 14.41 4.67 7.95
CA ARG A 29 14.23 5.72 8.97
C ARG A 29 14.85 5.31 10.31
N ALA A 30 14.64 4.07 10.75
CA ALA A 30 15.25 3.53 11.96
C ALA A 30 16.78 3.49 11.87
N ASP A 31 17.33 3.04 10.73
CA ASP A 31 18.77 2.99 10.50
C ASP A 31 19.40 4.39 10.45
N ALA A 32 18.72 5.36 9.82
CA ALA A 32 19.14 6.74 9.81
C ALA A 32 19.22 7.29 11.25
N LEU A 33 18.15 7.16 12.03
CA LEU A 33 18.10 7.56 13.45
C LEU A 33 19.22 6.92 14.28
N LYS A 34 19.51 5.64 14.07
CA LYS A 34 20.58 4.95 14.79
C LYS A 34 21.96 5.59 14.51
N ARG A 35 22.27 5.84 13.23
CA ARG A 35 23.52 6.52 12.84
C ARG A 35 23.62 7.94 13.42
N GLN A 36 22.48 8.62 13.59
CA GLN A 36 22.43 9.94 14.24
C GLN A 36 22.87 9.87 15.70
N VAL A 37 22.33 8.92 16.46
CA VAL A 37 22.68 8.72 17.86
C VAL A 37 24.17 8.36 18.02
N ASP A 38 24.68 7.50 17.14
CA ASP A 38 26.09 7.10 17.18
C ASP A 38 27.04 8.26 16.85
N THR A 39 26.67 9.12 15.88
CA THR A 39 27.45 10.31 15.52
C THR A 39 27.49 11.32 16.67
N LEU A 40 26.34 11.58 17.32
CA LEU A 40 26.27 12.51 18.46
C LEU A 40 27.05 12.00 19.69
N ARG A 41 26.97 10.69 19.99
CA ARG A 41 27.75 10.09 21.09
C ARG A 41 29.25 10.21 20.89
N GLY A 42 29.75 10.00 19.67
CA GLY A 42 31.17 10.17 19.37
C GLY A 42 31.66 11.62 19.50
N ILE A 43 30.74 12.58 19.42
CA ILE A 43 31.03 14.01 19.57
C ILE A 43 31.08 14.40 21.06
N GLU A 44 30.19 13.86 21.91
CA GLU A 44 30.20 14.10 23.37
C GLU A 44 31.51 13.64 24.03
N THR A 45 32.06 12.49 23.63
CA THR A 45 33.31 11.95 24.19
C THR A 45 34.56 12.76 23.85
N GLY A 46 34.53 13.61 22.81
CA GLY A 46 35.66 14.47 22.44
C GLY A 46 35.69 15.82 23.16
N TYR A 47 34.63 16.17 23.90
CA TYR A 47 34.45 17.50 24.52
C TYR A 47 34.89 17.55 25.98
N GLU A 48 34.99 16.41 26.67
CA GLU A 48 35.29 16.35 28.11
C GLU A 48 36.75 16.72 28.46
N ASP A 49 37.68 16.77 27.49
CA ASP A 49 39.14 16.80 27.77
C ASP A 49 39.86 18.16 27.67
N GLY A 50 39.18 19.31 27.56
CA GLY A 50 39.87 20.58 27.87
C GLY A 50 39.37 21.86 27.21
N LEU A 51 38.84 22.77 28.03
CA LEU A 51 38.44 24.12 27.65
C LEU A 51 39.32 25.17 28.36
N GLN A 52 40.61 25.20 28.07
CA GLN A 52 41.51 26.35 28.35
C GLN A 52 42.54 26.65 27.23
N ASP A 53 42.65 25.81 26.19
CA ASP A 53 43.61 25.99 25.08
C ASP A 53 42.94 26.63 23.84
N PRO A 54 43.46 27.72 23.25
CA PRO A 54 42.99 28.28 21.97
C PRO A 54 42.99 27.30 20.80
N ALA A 55 43.83 26.26 20.82
CA ALA A 55 43.77 25.16 19.86
C ALA A 55 42.54 24.26 20.10
N ALA A 56 42.22 23.96 21.36
CA ALA A 56 41.02 23.21 21.75
C ALA A 56 39.74 24.01 21.42
N ALA A 57 39.73 25.34 21.61
CA ALA A 57 38.60 26.19 21.22
C ALA A 57 38.36 26.21 19.69
N ARG A 58 39.44 26.20 18.88
CA ARG A 58 39.33 26.08 17.41
C ARG A 58 38.87 24.69 16.97
N ALA A 59 39.33 23.65 17.65
CA ALA A 59 38.83 22.29 17.43
C ALA A 59 37.33 22.21 17.77
N ALA A 60 36.91 22.74 18.91
CA ALA A 60 35.51 22.80 19.35
C ALA A 60 34.61 23.56 18.37
N ALA A 61 35.07 24.69 17.81
CA ALA A 61 34.35 25.42 16.76
C ALA A 61 34.24 24.60 15.45
N GLY A 62 35.29 23.87 15.09
CA GLY A 62 35.27 22.93 13.96
C GLY A 62 34.27 21.79 14.17
N TYR A 63 34.23 21.22 15.38
CA TYR A 63 33.29 20.16 15.76
C TYR A 63 31.83 20.65 15.78
N ALA A 64 31.57 21.83 16.34
CA ALA A 64 30.23 22.44 16.34
C ALA A 64 29.73 22.66 14.91
N ARG A 65 30.62 23.12 14.01
CA ARG A 65 30.28 23.33 12.59
C ARG A 65 30.01 22.00 11.86
N ALA A 66 30.81 20.97 12.11
CA ALA A 66 30.57 19.64 11.55
C ALA A 66 29.25 19.04 12.04
N SER A 67 28.93 19.24 13.32
CA SER A 67 27.68 18.78 13.95
C SER A 67 26.46 19.47 13.36
N LEU A 68 26.53 20.79 13.13
CA LEU A 68 25.46 21.55 12.47
C LEU A 68 25.25 21.08 11.02
N MET A 69 26.32 20.86 10.26
CA MET A 69 26.20 20.32 8.90
C MET A 69 25.63 18.90 8.87
N ALA A 70 25.98 18.06 9.86
CA ALA A 70 25.38 16.74 10.01
C ALA A 70 23.88 16.88 10.33
N ALA A 71 23.51 17.70 11.31
CA ALA A 71 22.12 17.96 11.69
C ALA A 71 21.27 18.47 10.50
N ASP A 72 21.81 19.38 9.68
CA ASP A 72 21.12 19.89 8.49
C ASP A 72 20.89 18.80 7.43
N ARG A 73 21.91 17.95 7.17
CA ARG A 73 21.74 16.80 6.25
C ARG A 73 20.68 15.83 6.75
N LEU A 74 20.65 15.59 8.05
CA LEU A 74 19.68 14.71 8.69
C LEU A 74 18.27 15.28 8.63
N ARG A 75 18.12 16.60 8.82
CA ARG A 75 16.83 17.28 8.64
C ARG A 75 16.32 17.13 7.21
N GLN A 76 17.18 17.35 6.22
CA GLN A 76 16.84 17.18 4.81
C GLN A 76 16.44 15.74 4.48
N GLU A 77 17.14 14.76 5.04
CA GLU A 77 16.83 13.34 4.82
C GLU A 77 15.51 12.94 5.49
N ALA A 78 15.24 13.43 6.70
CA ALA A 78 13.96 13.24 7.37
C ALA A 78 12.79 13.87 6.59
N GLU A 79 12.98 15.09 6.05
CA GLU A 79 11.98 15.74 5.18
C GLU A 79 11.71 14.92 3.92
N ARG A 80 12.74 14.35 3.29
CA ARG A 80 12.58 13.47 2.11
C ARG A 80 11.84 12.19 2.44
N ILE A 81 12.14 11.57 3.57
CA ILE A 81 11.44 10.35 4.03
C ILE A 81 9.97 10.68 4.31
N ALA A 82 9.68 11.79 5.00
CA ALA A 82 8.31 12.22 5.27
C ALA A 82 7.51 12.46 3.97
N GLN A 83 8.12 13.07 2.95
CA GLN A 83 7.49 13.24 1.64
C GLN A 83 7.20 11.89 0.96
N ALA A 84 8.12 10.93 1.04
CA ALA A 84 7.94 9.58 0.50
C ALA A 84 6.82 8.83 1.24
N GLU A 85 6.74 8.93 2.57
CA GLU A 85 5.67 8.34 3.39
C GLU A 85 4.28 8.90 2.99
N VAL A 86 4.17 10.21 2.77
CA VAL A 86 2.91 10.85 2.32
C VAL A 86 2.47 10.31 0.95
N LEU A 87 3.41 10.19 0.00
CA LEU A 87 3.12 9.65 -1.34
C LEU A 87 2.70 8.18 -1.28
N ALA A 88 3.43 7.35 -0.52
CA ALA A 88 3.10 5.94 -0.35
C ALA A 88 1.73 5.74 0.30
N ARG A 89 1.40 6.52 1.32
CA ARG A 89 0.09 6.50 1.97
C ARG A 89 -1.05 6.84 0.99
N ARG A 90 -0.85 7.86 0.15
CA ARG A 90 -1.84 8.24 -0.86
C ARG A 90 -2.05 7.13 -1.89
N GLN A 91 -0.99 6.47 -2.33
CA GLN A 91 -1.08 5.32 -3.24
C GLN A 91 -1.83 4.14 -2.61
N LEU A 92 -1.64 3.89 -1.31
CA LEU A 92 -2.39 2.86 -0.59
C LEU A 92 -3.88 3.21 -0.50
N GLU A 93 -4.22 4.46 -0.18
CA GLU A 93 -5.61 4.94 -0.15
C GLU A 93 -6.31 4.76 -1.51
N ASP A 94 -5.63 5.10 -2.61
CA ASP A 94 -6.13 4.90 -3.97
C ASP A 94 -6.34 3.40 -4.27
N CYS A 95 -5.40 2.53 -3.88
CA CYS A 95 -5.53 1.08 -4.06
C CYS A 95 -6.72 0.51 -3.28
N PHE A 96 -6.94 0.93 -2.03
CA PHE A 96 -8.10 0.51 -1.25
C PHE A 96 -9.43 1.01 -1.82
N ALA A 97 -9.46 2.23 -2.34
CA ALA A 97 -10.64 2.76 -3.02
C ALA A 97 -10.99 1.94 -4.25
N ASP A 98 -9.99 1.57 -5.05
CA ASP A 98 -10.19 0.72 -6.23
C ASP A 98 -10.58 -0.72 -5.86
N GLN A 99 -10.03 -1.29 -4.77
CA GLN A 99 -10.46 -2.59 -4.26
C GLN A 99 -11.95 -2.60 -3.90
N LYS A 100 -12.44 -1.58 -3.18
CA LYS A 100 -13.87 -1.47 -2.83
C LYS A 100 -14.76 -1.37 -4.08
N ARG A 101 -14.31 -0.64 -5.10
CA ARG A 101 -15.03 -0.54 -6.39
C ARG A 101 -15.08 -1.90 -7.09
N PHE A 102 -13.98 -2.65 -7.05
CA PHE A 102 -13.91 -3.98 -7.63
C PHE A 102 -14.83 -4.97 -6.91
N GLU A 103 -14.83 -4.99 -5.57
CA GLU A 103 -15.73 -5.82 -4.76
C GLU A 103 -17.21 -5.50 -5.05
N ALA A 104 -17.56 -4.21 -5.18
CA ALA A 104 -18.91 -3.80 -5.56
C ALA A 104 -19.30 -4.28 -6.97
N TYR A 105 -18.35 -4.24 -7.92
CA TYR A 105 -18.55 -4.77 -9.27
C TYR A 105 -18.74 -6.29 -9.26
N GLU A 106 -17.93 -7.05 -8.52
CA GLU A 106 -18.10 -8.49 -8.37
C GLU A 106 -19.46 -8.86 -7.77
N ALA A 107 -19.89 -8.16 -6.72
CA ALA A 107 -21.20 -8.34 -6.12
C ALA A 107 -22.33 -8.08 -7.14
N GLN A 108 -22.19 -7.07 -8.01
CA GLN A 108 -23.15 -6.80 -9.07
C GLN A 108 -23.19 -7.94 -10.11
N CYS A 109 -22.03 -8.43 -10.53
CA CYS A 109 -21.92 -9.57 -11.45
C CYS A 109 -22.59 -10.82 -10.87
N GLN A 110 -22.36 -11.14 -9.59
CA GLN A 110 -22.99 -12.29 -8.92
C GLN A 110 -24.52 -12.15 -8.86
N ARG A 111 -25.05 -10.95 -8.57
CA ARG A 111 -26.50 -10.70 -8.58
C ARG A 111 -27.10 -10.91 -9.96
N LYS A 112 -26.43 -10.41 -11.01
CA LYS A 112 -26.87 -10.59 -12.40
C LYS A 112 -26.83 -12.07 -12.82
N GLN A 113 -25.79 -12.80 -12.41
CA GLN A 113 -25.66 -14.23 -12.69
C GLN A 113 -26.81 -15.02 -12.05
N LYS A 114 -27.09 -14.79 -10.76
CA LYS A 114 -28.23 -15.40 -10.06
C LYS A 114 -29.58 -15.10 -10.73
N ALA A 115 -29.79 -13.87 -11.19
CA ALA A 115 -31.01 -13.50 -11.90
C ALA A 115 -31.12 -14.20 -13.27
N LEU A 116 -30.00 -14.37 -13.97
CA LEU A 116 -29.92 -15.10 -15.23
C LEU A 116 -30.23 -16.58 -15.05
N ASP A 117 -29.66 -17.21 -14.01
CA ASP A 117 -29.88 -18.63 -13.72
C ASP A 117 -31.34 -18.88 -13.32
N ARG A 118 -31.94 -18.03 -12.49
CA ARG A 118 -33.37 -18.09 -12.17
C ARG A 118 -34.24 -17.96 -13.43
N ARG A 119 -33.93 -17.02 -14.33
CA ARG A 119 -34.67 -16.89 -15.60
C ARG A 119 -34.54 -18.14 -16.47
N ARG A 120 -33.37 -18.77 -16.51
CA ARG A 120 -33.16 -20.02 -17.26
C ARG A 120 -34.00 -21.16 -16.68
N GLU A 121 -34.08 -21.26 -15.36
CA GLU A 121 -34.94 -22.24 -14.68
C GLU A 121 -36.43 -21.99 -15.00
N GLU A 122 -36.88 -20.73 -14.92
CA GLU A 122 -38.24 -20.33 -15.28
C GLU A 122 -38.56 -20.65 -16.75
N THR A 123 -37.63 -20.37 -17.68
CA THR A 123 -37.78 -20.72 -19.10
C THR A 123 -37.87 -22.24 -19.30
N ARG A 124 -37.01 -23.03 -18.66
CA ARG A 124 -37.06 -24.50 -18.76
C ARG A 124 -38.39 -25.05 -18.24
N ALA A 125 -38.87 -24.55 -17.09
CA ALA A 125 -40.15 -24.96 -16.55
C ALA A 125 -41.31 -24.65 -17.51
N LEU A 126 -41.30 -23.48 -18.16
CA LEU A 126 -42.29 -23.13 -19.18
C LEU A 126 -42.20 -24.05 -20.41
N GLU A 127 -40.99 -24.36 -20.88
CA GLU A 127 -40.77 -25.30 -21.98
C GLU A 127 -41.30 -26.70 -21.67
N GLU A 128 -41.08 -27.20 -20.46
CA GLU A 128 -41.63 -28.48 -19.99
C GLU A 128 -43.16 -28.49 -19.96
N VAL A 129 -43.78 -27.42 -19.45
CA VAL A 129 -45.25 -27.28 -19.45
C VAL A 129 -45.80 -27.29 -20.88
N LEU A 130 -45.18 -26.55 -21.81
CA LEU A 130 -45.59 -26.52 -23.22
C LEU A 130 -45.47 -27.90 -23.88
N GLN A 131 -44.41 -28.65 -23.60
CA GLN A 131 -44.23 -30.01 -24.12
C GLN A 131 -45.33 -30.96 -23.60
N LEU A 132 -45.68 -30.87 -22.31
CA LEU A 132 -46.74 -31.69 -21.73
C LEU A 132 -48.10 -31.36 -22.36
N GLN A 133 -48.43 -30.07 -22.54
CA GLN A 133 -49.66 -29.64 -23.21
C GLN A 133 -49.73 -30.15 -24.66
N GLY A 134 -48.62 -30.05 -25.40
CA GLY A 134 -48.53 -30.57 -26.77
C GLY A 134 -48.77 -32.08 -26.88
N LYS A 135 -48.28 -32.87 -25.91
CA LYS A 135 -48.53 -34.32 -25.84
C LYS A 135 -50.00 -34.62 -25.54
N THR A 136 -50.58 -33.94 -24.56
CA THR A 136 -52.00 -34.16 -24.20
C THR A 136 -52.98 -33.81 -25.33
N LEU A 137 -52.66 -32.82 -26.17
CA LEU A 137 -53.47 -32.47 -27.34
C LEU A 137 -53.26 -33.42 -28.54
N GLY A 138 -52.09 -34.07 -28.61
CA GLY A 138 -51.78 -35.07 -29.64
C GLY A 138 -52.40 -36.45 -29.37
N GLU A 139 -52.57 -36.82 -28.10
CA GLU A 139 -53.20 -38.08 -27.67
C GLU A 139 -54.74 -38.03 -27.66
N ALA A 140 -55.33 -36.83 -27.79
CA ALA A 140 -56.79 -36.63 -27.84
C ALA A 140 -57.37 -36.67 -29.28
N LYS A 141 -56.61 -37.15 -30.27
CA LYS A 141 -57.06 -37.41 -31.65
C LYS A 141 -57.08 -38.90 -31.94
#